data_AF-A0A0F9GIU2-F1
#
_entry.id   AF-A0A0F9GIU2-F1
#
_cell.length_a   1.000
_cell.length_b   1.000
_cell.length_c   1.000
_cell.angle_alpha   90.00
_cell.angle_beta   90.00
_cell.angle_gamma   90.00
#
_symmetry.space_group_name_H-M   'P 1'
#
loop_
_entity.id
_entity.type
_entity.pdbx_description
1 polymer ?
#
loop_
_entity_poly.entity_id
_entity_poly.type
_entity_poly.pdbx_seq_one_letter_code
_entity_poly.pdbx_strand_id
1 'polypeptide(L)'
;MQDECIDVLVVGIREGGDLLVDKSREMGATWIILGTFFIDWLLVPDTTLLVISRKEEYVWQGHKGGRGGNKSTLFWKIFYMYHNLPMWIKPRNPFISERHLENTENGSTIDGESTNADVGAGGRFQAAMCDEFARVKYADAAMISETLSDTTQCRIFNSTPTSRGHPFGQIRFSGKVPVITLPWWRHPWKIRGHYESPALNTIIIHDLQFYRDKWPGIFDNITEDKAFKFSEFENALLQHADSCRLTELSLVADGNDPANEEMFSPTGRRSPWYDRECRRRSARDKATNIDINYVGAGDVVFNP
;
A
#
# COMPACT_ATOMS: atom_id res chain seq x y z
N MET A 1 6.00 10.39 4.30
CA MET A 1 5.42 9.02 4.23
C MET A 1 6.28 8.07 3.40
N GLN A 2 6.52 8.33 2.12
CA GLN A 2 7.35 7.40 1.33
C GLN A 2 8.80 7.42 1.81
N ASP A 3 9.35 8.60 2.10
CA ASP A 3 10.69 8.76 2.67
C ASP A 3 10.81 8.07 4.03
N GLU A 4 9.88 8.34 4.97
CA GLU A 4 9.80 7.62 6.25
C GLU A 4 9.76 6.09 6.09
N CYS A 5 9.06 5.58 5.07
CA CYS A 5 9.00 4.15 4.77
C CYS A 5 10.37 3.63 4.33
N ILE A 6 11.06 4.38 3.45
CA ILE A 6 12.41 4.04 2.97
C ILE A 6 13.39 4.04 4.13
N ASP A 7 13.36 5.03 5.01
CA ASP A 7 14.28 5.13 6.15
C ASP A 7 14.18 3.89 7.05
N VAL A 8 12.95 3.47 7.38
CA VAL A 8 12.71 2.28 8.20
C VAL A 8 13.12 1.00 7.46
N LEU A 9 12.84 0.92 6.15
CA LEU A 9 13.25 -0.22 5.32
C LEU A 9 14.77 -0.37 5.28
N VAL A 10 15.50 0.72 5.03
CA VAL A 10 16.97 0.73 4.95
C VAL A 10 17.59 0.26 6.27
N VAL A 11 17.09 0.75 7.41
CA VAL A 11 17.56 0.31 8.73
C VAL A 11 17.31 -1.19 8.92
N GLY A 12 16.09 -1.68 8.67
CA GLY A 12 15.78 -3.10 8.83
C GLY A 12 16.61 -4.00 7.90
N ILE A 13 16.81 -3.60 6.65
CA ILE A 13 17.59 -4.40 5.67
C ILE A 13 19.07 -4.46 6.05
N ARG A 14 19.65 -3.37 6.55
CA ARG A 14 21.10 -3.28 6.78
C ARG A 14 21.53 -3.69 8.18
N GLU A 15 20.69 -3.46 9.18
CA GLU A 15 20.96 -3.80 10.58
C GLU A 15 20.27 -5.10 11.02
N GLY A 16 19.37 -5.62 10.18
CA GLY A 16 18.49 -6.73 10.51
C GLY A 16 17.24 -6.27 11.27
N GLY A 17 16.25 -7.14 11.31
CA GLY A 17 14.97 -6.87 11.97
C GLY A 17 13.81 -6.89 10.99
N ASP A 18 12.77 -7.63 11.36
CA ASP A 18 11.59 -7.77 10.52
C ASP A 18 10.80 -6.47 10.44
N LEU A 19 10.03 -6.32 9.38
CA LEU A 19 9.18 -5.18 9.11
C LEU A 19 7.84 -5.64 8.54
N LEU A 20 6.79 -4.87 8.84
CA LEU A 20 5.48 -5.10 8.25
C LEU A 20 4.95 -3.82 7.62
N VAL A 21 4.59 -3.89 6.33
CA VAL A 21 3.95 -2.81 5.59
C VAL A 21 2.45 -3.10 5.46
N ASP A 22 1.66 -2.38 6.24
CA ASP A 22 0.21 -2.48 6.29
C ASP A 22 -0.41 -1.35 5.45
N LYS A 23 -1.05 -1.68 4.34
CA LYS A 23 -1.39 -0.67 3.33
C LYS A 23 -2.83 -0.71 2.87
N SER A 24 -3.35 0.46 2.49
CA SER A 24 -4.44 0.55 1.54
C SER A 24 -3.95 0.09 0.15
N ARG A 25 -4.88 -0.27 -0.74
CA ARG A 25 -4.56 -0.64 -2.12
C ARG A 25 -4.04 0.58 -2.89
N GLU A 26 -3.14 0.34 -3.85
CA GLU A 26 -2.54 1.37 -4.72
C GLU A 26 -1.82 2.48 -3.93
N MET A 27 -0.99 2.07 -2.96
CA MET A 27 -0.17 2.99 -2.14
C MET A 27 1.31 2.99 -2.52
N GLY A 28 1.70 2.22 -3.53
CA GLY A 28 3.09 2.18 -4.04
C GLY A 28 4.07 1.35 -3.20
N ALA A 29 3.63 0.65 -2.13
CA ALA A 29 4.52 -0.10 -1.24
C ALA A 29 5.48 -1.06 -1.97
N THR A 30 4.98 -1.85 -2.92
CA THR A 30 5.80 -2.79 -3.69
C THR A 30 6.90 -2.06 -4.46
N TRP A 31 6.64 -0.87 -5.02
CA TRP A 31 7.66 -0.05 -5.69
C TRP A 31 8.69 0.51 -4.70
N ILE A 32 8.26 0.93 -3.52
CA ILE A 32 9.15 1.47 -2.47
C ILE A 32 10.12 0.38 -2.00
N ILE A 33 9.60 -0.82 -1.68
CA ILE A 33 10.41 -1.95 -1.21
C ILE A 33 11.37 -2.40 -2.33
N LEU A 34 10.86 -2.64 -3.54
CA LEU A 34 11.70 -3.05 -4.68
C LEU A 34 12.74 -1.98 -5.04
N GLY A 35 12.40 -0.69 -4.95
CA GLY A 35 13.34 0.40 -5.17
C GLY A 35 14.45 0.41 -4.13
N THR A 36 14.12 0.16 -2.87
CA THR A 36 15.11 0.03 -1.79
C THR A 36 16.04 -1.16 -2.04
N PHE A 37 15.48 -2.33 -2.38
CA PHE A 37 16.24 -3.51 -2.79
C PHE A 37 17.14 -3.25 -3.99
N PHE A 38 16.63 -2.53 -4.99
CA PHE A 38 17.37 -2.20 -6.20
C PHE A 38 18.54 -1.26 -5.93
N ILE A 39 18.39 -0.30 -5.02
CA ILE A 39 19.48 0.59 -4.60
C ILE A 39 20.55 -0.18 -3.82
N ASP A 40 20.16 -1.08 -2.92
CA ASP A 40 21.12 -1.92 -2.19
C ASP A 40 21.85 -2.88 -3.14
N TRP A 41 21.16 -3.51 -4.09
CA TRP A 41 21.78 -4.28 -5.18
C TRP A 41 22.79 -3.44 -6.00
N LEU A 42 22.46 -2.18 -6.27
CA LEU A 42 23.35 -1.33 -7.05
C LEU A 42 24.61 -0.90 -6.28
N LEU A 43 24.49 -0.65 -4.98
CA LEU A 43 25.51 0.09 -4.21
C LEU A 43 26.15 -0.67 -3.06
N VAL A 44 25.53 -1.73 -2.55
CA VAL A 44 26.01 -2.49 -1.39
C VAL A 44 26.55 -3.85 -1.87
N PRO A 45 27.87 -4.11 -1.71
CA PRO A 45 28.48 -5.38 -2.13
C PRO A 45 27.88 -6.59 -1.42
N ASP A 46 27.93 -7.75 -2.08
CA ASP A 46 27.61 -9.08 -1.54
C ASP A 46 26.22 -9.18 -0.86
N THR A 47 25.30 -8.29 -1.20
CA THR A 47 23.95 -8.26 -0.64
C THR A 47 23.04 -9.24 -1.37
N THR A 48 22.43 -10.17 -0.65
CA THR A 48 21.50 -11.18 -1.19
C THR A 48 20.06 -10.83 -0.82
N LEU A 49 19.22 -10.59 -1.82
CA LEU A 49 17.84 -10.12 -1.64
C LEU A 49 16.85 -11.09 -2.27
N LEU A 50 15.75 -11.34 -1.59
CA LEU A 50 14.72 -12.27 -2.06
C LEU A 50 13.36 -11.58 -2.20
N VAL A 51 12.70 -11.74 -3.34
CA VAL A 51 11.34 -11.24 -3.56
C VAL A 51 10.36 -12.40 -3.78
N ILE A 52 9.31 -12.44 -2.96
CA ILE A 52 8.36 -13.55 -2.91
C ILE A 52 6.97 -13.03 -3.28
N SER A 53 6.24 -13.79 -4.09
CA SER A 53 4.82 -13.55 -4.35
C SER A 53 4.01 -14.84 -4.31
N ARG A 54 2.69 -14.71 -4.07
CA ARG A 54 1.73 -15.81 -3.88
C ARG A 54 1.65 -16.84 -5.04
N LYS A 55 2.17 -16.48 -6.21
CA LYS A 55 2.27 -17.36 -7.38
C LYS A 55 3.44 -16.94 -8.24
N GLU A 56 4.01 -17.90 -8.97
CA GLU A 56 5.13 -17.67 -9.89
C GLU A 56 4.82 -16.61 -10.96
N GLU A 57 3.60 -16.62 -11.50
CA GLU A 57 3.13 -15.63 -12.49
C GLU A 57 3.17 -14.18 -12.00
N TYR A 58 3.17 -13.94 -10.68
CA TYR A 58 3.30 -12.62 -10.08
C TYR A 58 4.74 -12.23 -9.76
N VAL A 59 5.65 -13.22 -9.69
CA VAL A 59 7.09 -12.98 -9.59
C VAL A 59 7.62 -12.53 -10.95
N TRP A 60 7.32 -13.30 -11.99
CA TRP A 60 7.70 -13.01 -13.36
C TRP A 60 6.73 -13.64 -14.37
N GLN A 61 6.38 -12.85 -15.38
CA GLN A 61 5.66 -13.30 -16.56
C GLN A 61 6.08 -12.40 -17.72
N GLY A 62 7.09 -12.81 -18.48
CA GLY A 62 7.65 -11.96 -19.53
C GLY A 62 8.57 -12.70 -20.49
N HIS A 63 9.23 -11.92 -21.34
CA HIS A 63 10.22 -12.45 -22.27
C HIS A 63 11.61 -12.34 -21.67
N LYS A 64 12.45 -13.36 -21.88
CA LYS A 64 13.85 -13.36 -21.44
C LYS A 64 14.55 -12.05 -21.79
N GLY A 65 15.26 -11.47 -20.82
CA GLY A 65 16.05 -10.24 -21.00
C GLY A 65 15.31 -8.93 -20.67
N GLY A 66 14.15 -8.96 -20.00
CA GLY A 66 13.58 -7.80 -19.30
C GLY A 66 12.86 -6.75 -20.15
N ARG A 67 12.92 -6.83 -21.49
CA ARG A 67 12.33 -5.84 -22.42
C ARG A 67 10.87 -6.11 -22.83
N GLY A 68 10.16 -6.94 -22.09
CA GLY A 68 8.76 -7.28 -22.34
C GLY A 68 8.18 -8.15 -21.22
N GLY A 69 6.88 -8.03 -20.96
CA GLY A 69 6.20 -8.82 -19.93
C GLY A 69 5.10 -8.06 -19.21
N ASN A 70 4.47 -8.75 -18.26
CA ASN A 70 3.40 -8.22 -17.44
C ASN A 70 3.96 -7.24 -16.41
N LYS A 71 3.58 -5.96 -16.55
CA LYS A 71 4.01 -4.84 -15.72
C LYS A 71 3.65 -4.98 -14.24
N SER A 72 2.73 -5.89 -13.93
CA SER A 72 2.27 -6.15 -12.58
C SER A 72 3.26 -6.98 -11.76
N THR A 73 4.17 -7.71 -12.43
CA THR A 73 5.09 -8.65 -11.79
C THR A 73 6.27 -7.96 -11.10
N LEU A 74 6.86 -8.63 -10.12
CA LEU A 74 7.96 -8.07 -9.30
C LEU A 74 9.22 -7.83 -10.15
N PHE A 75 9.66 -8.83 -10.92
CA PHE A 75 10.88 -8.71 -11.74
C PHE A 75 10.74 -7.73 -12.90
N TRP A 76 9.54 -7.55 -13.45
CA TRP A 76 9.34 -6.51 -14.45
C TRP A 76 9.65 -5.12 -13.90
N LYS A 77 9.25 -4.83 -12.65
CA LYS A 77 9.52 -3.53 -12.00
C LYS A 77 11.03 -3.36 -11.73
N ILE A 78 11.71 -4.42 -11.31
CA ILE A 78 13.17 -4.43 -11.13
C ILE A 78 13.87 -4.14 -12.46
N PHE A 79 13.52 -4.86 -13.53
CA PHE A 79 14.12 -4.63 -14.84
C PHE A 79 13.78 -3.26 -15.42
N TYR A 80 12.59 -2.74 -15.13
CA TYR A 80 12.25 -1.37 -15.46
C TYR A 80 13.23 -0.39 -14.80
N MET A 81 13.51 -0.51 -13.50
CA MET A 81 14.50 0.34 -12.82
C MET A 81 15.89 0.20 -13.43
N TYR A 82 16.35 -1.03 -13.68
CA TYR A 82 17.64 -1.31 -14.32
C TYR A 82 17.77 -0.72 -15.73
N HIS A 83 16.74 -0.84 -16.56
CA HIS A 83 16.77 -0.34 -17.93
C HIS A 83 16.73 1.19 -18.01
N ASN A 84 16.21 1.86 -16.98
CA ASN A 84 16.16 3.32 -16.89
C ASN A 84 17.36 3.93 -16.16
N LEU A 85 18.34 3.13 -15.70
CA LEU A 85 19.59 3.67 -15.16
C LEU A 85 20.37 4.44 -16.24
N PRO A 86 20.97 5.60 -15.88
CA PRO A 86 21.95 6.25 -16.73
C PRO A 86 23.10 5.30 -17.08
N MET A 87 23.60 5.37 -18.32
CA MET A 87 24.64 4.47 -18.81
C MET A 87 25.93 4.49 -17.98
N TRP A 88 26.22 5.59 -17.28
CA TRP A 88 27.41 5.76 -16.43
C TRP A 88 27.26 5.15 -15.02
N ILE A 89 26.03 4.82 -14.59
CA ILE A 89 25.75 4.12 -13.33
C ILE A 89 25.61 2.62 -13.55
N LYS A 90 25.14 2.23 -14.73
CA LYS A 90 24.75 0.86 -15.04
C LYS A 90 25.96 -0.10 -14.99
N PRO A 91 25.87 -1.23 -14.26
CA PRO A 91 26.93 -2.23 -14.23
C PRO A 91 27.28 -2.72 -15.63
N ARG A 92 28.57 -3.01 -15.90
CA ARG A 92 29.05 -3.30 -17.26
C ARG A 92 28.58 -4.66 -17.80
N ASN A 93 28.40 -5.67 -16.94
CA ASN A 93 27.99 -7.02 -17.36
C ASN A 93 27.14 -7.73 -16.29
N PRO A 94 26.01 -7.18 -15.83
CA PRO A 94 25.18 -7.85 -14.85
C PRO A 94 24.61 -9.14 -15.44
N PHE A 95 24.51 -10.18 -14.62
CA PHE A 95 23.87 -11.42 -15.02
C PHE A 95 22.36 -11.29 -14.79
N ILE A 96 21.58 -11.54 -15.85
CA ILE A 96 20.13 -11.31 -15.87
C ILE A 96 19.44 -12.58 -16.35
N SER A 97 18.59 -13.13 -15.50
CA SER A 97 17.68 -14.22 -15.83
C SER A 97 16.22 -13.80 -15.65
N GLU A 98 15.27 -14.72 -15.73
CA GLU A 98 13.84 -14.42 -15.55
C GLU A 98 13.48 -14.01 -14.11
N ARG A 99 14.18 -14.58 -13.12
CA ARG A 99 13.92 -14.39 -11.68
C ARG A 99 15.22 -14.21 -10.88
N HIS A 100 16.26 -13.74 -11.56
CA HIS A 100 17.54 -13.50 -10.92
C HIS A 100 18.21 -12.30 -11.59
N LEU A 101 18.72 -11.39 -10.77
CA LEU A 101 19.50 -10.25 -11.18
C LEU A 101 20.76 -10.19 -10.31
N GLU A 102 21.93 -10.29 -10.91
CA GLU A 102 23.22 -10.22 -10.23
C GLU A 102 24.03 -9.04 -10.78
N ASN A 103 24.59 -8.26 -9.84
CA ASN A 103 25.58 -7.25 -10.17
C ASN A 103 26.98 -7.88 -10.06
N THR A 104 27.51 -8.31 -11.20
CA THR A 104 28.81 -9.00 -11.30
C THR A 104 30.00 -8.14 -10.87
N GLU A 105 29.81 -6.82 -10.69
CA GLU A 105 30.86 -5.92 -10.21
C GLU A 105 30.98 -5.89 -8.68
N ASN A 106 29.91 -6.22 -7.95
CA ASN A 106 29.88 -6.16 -6.48
C ASN A 106 29.33 -7.43 -5.80
N GLY A 107 28.90 -8.45 -6.55
CA GLY A 107 28.44 -9.73 -6.01
C GLY A 107 27.01 -9.75 -5.47
N SER A 108 26.29 -8.62 -5.49
CA SER A 108 24.91 -8.57 -4.97
C SER A 108 23.89 -9.22 -5.91
N THR A 109 22.84 -9.81 -5.33
CA THR A 109 21.79 -10.52 -6.06
C THR A 109 20.39 -10.11 -5.62
N ILE A 110 19.45 -10.16 -6.57
CA ILE A 110 18.01 -10.17 -6.31
C ILE A 110 17.41 -11.43 -6.94
N ASP A 111 16.83 -12.28 -6.11
CA ASP A 111 16.23 -13.56 -6.47
C ASP A 111 14.70 -13.53 -6.33
N GLY A 112 14.01 -14.32 -7.15
CA GLY A 112 12.55 -14.39 -7.18
C GLY A 112 12.00 -15.78 -6.93
N GLU A 113 11.17 -15.91 -5.91
CA GLU A 113 10.52 -17.18 -5.57
C GLU A 113 8.99 -17.03 -5.46
N SER A 114 8.28 -18.11 -5.80
CA SER A 114 6.84 -18.21 -5.57
C SER A 114 6.56 -18.91 -4.25
N THR A 115 5.47 -18.55 -3.56
CA THR A 115 5.07 -19.23 -2.32
C THR A 115 4.87 -20.74 -2.49
N ASN A 116 5.79 -21.53 -1.92
CA ASN A 116 5.71 -22.97 -1.68
C ASN A 116 6.19 -23.25 -0.23
N ALA A 117 6.10 -24.50 0.24
CA ALA A 117 6.44 -24.84 1.63
C ALA A 117 7.94 -24.70 1.97
N ASP A 118 8.81 -24.69 0.96
CA ASP A 118 10.27 -24.68 1.11
C ASP A 118 10.89 -23.33 0.70
N VAL A 119 10.08 -22.27 0.57
CA VAL A 119 10.54 -20.94 0.12
C VAL A 119 11.65 -20.40 0.99
N GLY A 120 12.72 -19.98 0.35
CA GLY A 120 13.88 -19.41 1.02
C GLY A 120 14.69 -20.41 1.85
N ALA A 121 14.36 -21.71 1.87
CA ALA A 121 15.09 -22.72 2.64
C ALA A 121 16.52 -22.96 2.13
N GLY A 122 16.78 -22.66 0.85
CA GLY A 122 18.06 -22.93 0.17
C GLY A 122 19.10 -21.81 0.27
N GLY A 123 18.78 -20.64 0.85
CA GLY A 123 19.63 -19.46 0.80
C GLY A 123 19.92 -18.84 2.17
N ARG A 124 20.88 -17.91 2.19
CA ARG A 124 21.03 -16.92 3.27
C ARG A 124 20.83 -15.55 2.67
N PHE A 125 19.76 -14.89 3.06
CA PHE A 125 19.35 -13.60 2.51
C PHE A 125 19.57 -12.51 3.55
N GLN A 126 20.06 -11.37 3.11
CA GLN A 126 20.10 -10.17 3.94
C GLN A 126 18.66 -9.68 4.19
N ALA A 127 17.83 -9.63 3.14
CA ALA A 127 16.42 -9.32 3.28
C ALA A 127 15.53 -10.10 2.30
N ALA A 128 14.31 -10.41 2.75
CA ALA A 128 13.30 -11.07 1.94
C ALA A 128 11.96 -10.32 2.05
N MET A 129 11.34 -9.99 0.92
CA MET A 129 10.00 -9.40 0.89
C MET A 129 8.94 -10.42 0.48
N CYS A 130 7.82 -10.41 1.18
CA CYS A 130 6.62 -11.17 0.84
C CYS A 130 5.52 -10.22 0.36
N ASP A 131 5.31 -10.14 -0.95
CA ASP A 131 4.29 -9.29 -1.56
C ASP A 131 2.89 -9.94 -1.51
N GLU A 132 1.90 -9.14 -1.14
CA GLU A 132 0.52 -9.58 -0.89
C GLU A 132 0.42 -10.73 0.12
N PHE A 133 1.24 -10.72 1.16
CA PHE A 133 1.36 -11.84 2.11
C PHE A 133 0.03 -12.27 2.76
N ALA A 134 -0.89 -11.34 3.02
CA ALA A 134 -2.19 -11.67 3.60
C ALA A 134 -3.13 -12.42 2.64
N ARG A 135 -2.76 -12.55 1.36
CA ARG A 135 -3.47 -13.31 0.32
C ARG A 135 -2.94 -14.72 0.14
N VAL A 136 -1.83 -15.05 0.80
CA VAL A 136 -1.29 -16.41 0.85
C VAL A 136 -2.21 -17.24 1.74
N LYS A 137 -2.32 -18.56 1.49
CA LYS A 137 -3.14 -19.43 2.34
C LYS A 137 -2.48 -19.52 3.72
N TYR A 138 -3.30 -19.71 4.76
CA TYR A 138 -2.84 -19.74 6.14
C TYR A 138 -1.65 -20.69 6.36
N ALA A 139 -1.75 -21.95 5.91
CA ALA A 139 -0.72 -22.95 6.10
C ALA A 139 0.61 -22.55 5.43
N ASP A 140 0.56 -22.13 4.16
CA ASP A 140 1.74 -21.68 3.43
C ASP A 140 2.35 -20.43 4.06
N ALA A 141 1.52 -19.47 4.49
CA ALA A 141 1.96 -18.24 5.14
C ALA A 141 2.66 -18.53 6.49
N ALA A 142 2.15 -19.46 7.28
CA ALA A 142 2.78 -19.87 8.53
C ALA A 142 4.16 -20.49 8.27
N MET A 143 4.25 -21.44 7.33
CA MET A 143 5.52 -22.07 6.94
C MET A 143 6.54 -21.07 6.41
N ILE A 144 6.14 -20.19 5.47
CA ILE A 144 7.03 -19.15 4.93
C ILE A 144 7.56 -18.25 6.04
N SER A 145 6.72 -17.88 7.01
CA SER A 145 7.17 -17.08 8.14
C SER A 145 8.25 -17.81 8.94
N GLU A 146 8.08 -19.10 9.22
CA GLU A 146 9.04 -19.92 9.96
C GLU A 146 10.34 -20.13 9.18
N THR A 147 10.27 -20.55 7.92
CA THR A 147 11.45 -20.79 7.08
C THR A 147 12.29 -19.52 6.90
N LEU A 148 11.64 -18.39 6.64
CA LEU A 148 12.37 -17.13 6.46
C LEU A 148 13.03 -16.62 7.76
N SER A 149 12.55 -17.01 8.96
CA SER A 149 13.24 -16.64 10.21
C SER A 149 14.64 -17.23 10.28
N ASP A 150 14.83 -18.43 9.73
CA ASP A 150 16.09 -19.16 9.83
C ASP A 150 17.07 -18.76 8.71
N THR A 151 16.55 -18.22 7.61
CA THR A 151 17.33 -17.97 6.39
C THR A 151 17.56 -16.49 6.09
N THR A 152 16.84 -15.59 6.77
CA THR A 152 16.83 -14.15 6.44
C THR A 152 17.01 -13.27 7.67
N GLN A 153 17.85 -12.22 7.56
CA GLN A 153 18.07 -11.26 8.65
C GLN A 153 16.94 -10.21 8.78
N CYS A 154 16.28 -9.87 7.68
CA CYS A 154 15.16 -8.94 7.61
C CYS A 154 14.00 -9.49 6.76
N ARG A 155 12.86 -9.81 7.38
CA ARG A 155 11.64 -10.19 6.66
C ARG A 155 10.72 -8.99 6.50
N ILE A 156 10.27 -8.71 5.29
CA ILE A 156 9.38 -7.59 4.98
C ILE A 156 8.04 -8.12 4.49
N PHE A 157 7.02 -8.07 5.33
CA PHE A 157 5.67 -8.51 4.97
C PHE A 157 4.84 -7.33 4.44
N ASN A 158 4.44 -7.36 3.17
CA ASN A 158 3.68 -6.27 2.54
C ASN A 158 2.30 -6.75 2.09
N SER A 159 1.21 -6.18 2.62
CA SER A 159 -0.13 -6.56 2.18
C SER A 159 -1.22 -5.54 2.54
N THR A 160 -2.37 -5.68 1.86
CA THR A 160 -3.65 -5.22 2.41
C THR A 160 -4.12 -6.21 3.49
N PRO A 161 -4.86 -5.81 4.53
CA PRO A 161 -5.34 -6.72 5.56
C PRO A 161 -6.29 -7.79 5.02
N THR A 162 -6.43 -8.89 5.77
CA THR A 162 -7.48 -9.89 5.55
C THR A 162 -8.19 -10.20 6.86
N SER A 163 -7.52 -10.84 7.83
CA SER A 163 -8.09 -11.09 9.15
C SER A 163 -7.02 -11.04 10.23
N ARG A 164 -7.43 -10.87 11.49
CA ARG A 164 -6.52 -10.99 12.65
C ARG A 164 -5.97 -12.41 12.84
N GLY A 165 -6.71 -13.42 12.38
CA GLY A 165 -6.30 -14.82 12.49
C GLY A 165 -5.20 -15.24 11.52
N HIS A 166 -5.05 -14.54 10.38
CA HIS A 166 -3.99 -14.81 9.41
C HIS A 166 -2.60 -14.43 9.98
N PRO A 167 -1.49 -15.14 9.63
CA PRO A 167 -0.14 -14.82 10.12
C PRO A 167 0.25 -13.34 9.95
N PHE A 168 -0.10 -12.73 8.81
CA PHE A 168 0.05 -11.28 8.61
C PHE A 168 -0.61 -10.43 9.70
N GLY A 169 -1.87 -10.74 10.05
CA GLY A 169 -2.60 -10.06 11.12
C GLY A 169 -1.99 -10.33 12.50
N GLN A 170 -1.57 -11.58 12.76
CA GLN A 170 -0.89 -11.92 14.01
C GLN A 170 0.42 -11.13 14.19
N ILE A 171 1.26 -11.03 13.14
CA ILE A 171 2.49 -10.22 13.16
C ILE A 171 2.15 -8.75 13.39
N ARG A 172 1.17 -8.22 12.65
CA ARG A 172 0.71 -6.82 12.73
C ARG A 172 0.27 -6.40 14.12
N PHE A 173 -0.35 -7.29 14.89
CA PHE A 173 -0.84 -7.02 16.25
C PHE A 173 0.06 -7.60 17.35
N SER A 174 1.19 -8.22 17.00
CA SER A 174 2.09 -8.85 17.96
C SER A 174 2.83 -7.86 18.87
N GLY A 175 3.01 -6.62 18.41
CA GLY A 175 3.87 -5.62 19.07
C GLY A 175 5.38 -5.92 18.96
N LYS A 176 5.78 -6.96 18.23
CA LYS A 176 7.18 -7.42 18.11
C LYS A 176 7.92 -6.85 16.90
N VAL A 177 7.18 -6.44 15.88
CA VAL A 177 7.70 -6.02 14.58
C VAL A 177 7.27 -4.58 14.31
N PRO A 178 8.18 -3.67 13.90
CA PRO A 178 7.80 -2.34 13.44
C PRO A 178 6.78 -2.41 12.29
N VAL A 179 5.69 -1.64 12.44
CA VAL A 179 4.60 -1.59 11.46
C VAL A 179 4.62 -0.24 10.77
N ILE A 180 4.81 -0.25 9.46
CA ILE A 180 4.67 0.92 8.60
C ILE A 180 3.27 0.89 8.00
N THR A 181 2.41 1.83 8.41
CA THR A 181 1.07 1.96 7.83
C THR A 181 1.08 2.96 6.68
N LEU A 182 0.61 2.52 5.50
CA LEU A 182 0.45 3.34 4.30
C LEU A 182 -1.05 3.52 3.98
N PRO A 183 -1.75 4.43 4.68
CA PRO A 183 -3.17 4.64 4.49
C PRO A 183 -3.47 5.58 3.32
N TRP A 184 -4.65 5.45 2.73
CA TRP A 184 -5.05 6.25 1.56
C TRP A 184 -5.00 7.76 1.79
N TRP A 185 -5.30 8.25 3.00
CA TRP A 185 -5.31 9.70 3.29
C TRP A 185 -3.91 10.32 3.32
N ARG A 186 -2.84 9.52 3.38
CA ARG A 186 -1.48 10.02 3.20
C ARG A 186 -1.04 10.04 1.73
N HIS A 187 -1.89 9.61 0.79
CA HIS A 187 -1.60 9.66 -0.64
C HIS A 187 -1.96 11.04 -1.22
N PRO A 188 -1.03 11.74 -1.89
CA PRO A 188 -1.19 13.15 -2.28
C PRO A 188 -2.36 13.41 -3.24
N TRP A 189 -2.75 12.43 -4.06
CA TRP A 189 -3.93 12.55 -4.93
C TRP A 189 -5.24 12.06 -4.32
N LYS A 190 -5.20 11.10 -3.38
CA LYS A 190 -6.44 10.50 -2.84
C LYS A 190 -7.03 11.36 -1.73
N ILE A 191 -6.22 12.16 -1.06
CA ILE A 191 -6.65 13.04 0.03
C ILE A 191 -7.23 14.37 -0.44
N ARG A 192 -7.00 14.78 -1.69
CA ARG A 192 -7.48 16.07 -2.23
C ARG A 192 -8.99 16.25 -2.00
N GLY A 193 -9.37 17.43 -1.54
CA GLY A 193 -10.72 17.70 -1.07
C GLY A 193 -11.00 17.01 0.26
N HIS A 194 -10.04 17.03 1.19
CA HIS A 194 -10.20 16.44 2.52
C HIS A 194 -11.33 17.13 3.28
N TYR A 195 -12.25 16.34 3.82
CA TYR A 195 -13.31 16.80 4.70
C TYR A 195 -13.70 15.69 5.67
N GLU A 196 -14.43 16.07 6.72
CA GLU A 196 -14.95 15.17 7.75
C GLU A 196 -16.45 15.39 7.92
N SER A 197 -17.12 14.36 8.42
CA SER A 197 -18.55 14.34 8.75
C SER A 197 -18.70 13.86 10.19
N PRO A 198 -18.41 14.71 11.19
CA PRO A 198 -18.31 14.30 12.59
C PRO A 198 -19.66 13.97 13.22
N ALA A 199 -20.75 14.49 12.66
CA ALA A 199 -22.11 14.21 13.09
C ALA A 199 -23.06 14.26 11.89
N LEU A 200 -24.24 13.66 12.04
CA LEU A 200 -25.28 13.75 11.01
C LEU A 200 -25.53 15.21 10.63
N ASN A 201 -25.64 15.47 9.33
CA ASN A 201 -25.88 16.80 8.78
C ASN A 201 -24.79 17.84 9.12
N THR A 202 -23.57 17.41 9.46
CA THR A 202 -22.47 18.30 9.85
C THR A 202 -21.23 17.98 9.04
N ILE A 203 -20.60 18.99 8.45
CA ILE A 203 -19.39 18.85 7.63
C ILE A 203 -18.32 19.81 8.12
N ILE A 204 -17.07 19.36 8.13
CA ILE A 204 -15.86 20.19 8.29
C ILE A 204 -15.00 20.00 7.05
N ILE A 205 -14.63 21.08 6.35
CA ILE A 205 -13.74 21.02 5.18
C ILE A 205 -12.34 21.47 5.60
N HIS A 206 -11.34 20.63 5.29
CA HIS A 206 -9.93 20.85 5.63
C HIS A 206 -9.06 21.21 4.42
N ASP A 207 -9.53 20.94 3.21
CA ASP A 207 -8.88 21.34 1.95
C ASP A 207 -9.84 22.24 1.18
N LEU A 208 -10.08 23.43 1.73
CA LEU A 208 -11.09 24.35 1.19
C LEU A 208 -10.68 24.89 -0.18
N GLN A 209 -9.37 25.04 -0.41
CA GLN A 209 -8.84 25.51 -1.68
C GLN A 209 -9.24 24.59 -2.84
N PHE A 210 -9.16 23.26 -2.66
CA PHE A 210 -9.63 22.29 -3.67
C PHE A 210 -11.06 22.56 -4.11
N TYR A 211 -11.95 22.86 -3.16
CA TYR A 211 -13.36 23.12 -3.44
C TYR A 211 -13.58 24.47 -4.12
N ARG A 212 -12.89 25.53 -3.69
CA ARG A 212 -12.98 26.86 -4.31
C ARG A 212 -12.44 26.87 -5.74
N ASP A 213 -11.37 26.13 -6.02
CA ASP A 213 -10.80 26.01 -7.36
C ASP A 213 -11.76 25.31 -8.32
N LYS A 214 -12.42 24.25 -7.85
CA LYS A 214 -13.32 23.44 -8.67
C LYS A 214 -14.73 24.04 -8.79
N TRP A 215 -15.19 24.75 -7.76
CA TRP A 215 -16.50 25.37 -7.67
C TRP A 215 -16.40 26.83 -7.15
N PRO A 216 -15.91 27.77 -7.97
CA PRO A 216 -15.77 29.16 -7.58
C PRO A 216 -17.12 29.78 -7.16
N GLY A 217 -17.13 30.59 -6.09
CA GLY A 217 -18.33 31.27 -5.59
C GLY A 217 -19.21 30.44 -4.64
N ILE A 218 -19.11 29.11 -4.69
CA ILE A 218 -19.99 28.22 -3.91
C ILE A 218 -19.51 28.09 -2.46
N PHE A 219 -18.19 28.07 -2.25
CA PHE A 219 -17.56 27.85 -0.95
C PHE A 219 -17.06 29.13 -0.28
N ASP A 220 -17.53 30.29 -0.75
CA ASP A 220 -17.06 31.61 -0.28
C ASP A 220 -17.49 31.89 1.16
N ASN A 221 -18.69 31.45 1.54
CA ASN A 221 -19.23 31.57 2.89
C ASN A 221 -18.78 30.45 3.84
N ILE A 222 -18.00 29.49 3.33
CA ILE A 222 -17.44 28.41 4.14
C ILE A 222 -16.06 28.83 4.65
N THR A 223 -15.80 28.55 5.92
CA THR A 223 -14.48 28.73 6.55
C THR A 223 -13.82 27.38 6.72
N GLU A 224 -12.55 27.28 6.36
CA GLU A 224 -11.75 26.07 6.54
C GLU A 224 -11.69 25.69 8.03
N ASP A 225 -11.70 24.38 8.30
CA ASP A 225 -11.71 23.79 9.65
C ASP A 225 -12.91 24.19 10.54
N LYS A 226 -13.94 24.83 9.99
CA LYS A 226 -15.18 25.13 10.73
C LYS A 226 -16.34 24.26 10.27
N ALA A 227 -17.08 23.75 11.25
CA ALA A 227 -18.28 22.97 11.01
C ALA A 227 -19.41 23.84 10.44
N PHE A 228 -20.14 23.29 9.46
CA PHE A 228 -21.39 23.86 8.95
C PHE A 228 -22.45 22.79 8.75
N LYS A 229 -23.72 23.21 8.64
CA LYS A 229 -24.84 22.31 8.40
C LYS A 229 -24.97 22.00 6.92
N PHE A 230 -24.96 20.71 6.60
CA PHE A 230 -25.00 20.27 5.20
C PHE A 230 -26.32 20.66 4.51
N SER A 231 -27.46 20.54 5.21
CA SER A 231 -28.77 20.94 4.71
C SER A 231 -28.86 22.43 4.38
N GLU A 232 -28.21 23.29 5.18
CA GLU A 232 -28.17 24.74 4.90
C GLU A 232 -27.34 25.04 3.65
N PHE A 233 -26.21 24.34 3.51
CA PHE A 233 -25.37 24.41 2.32
C PHE A 233 -26.10 23.89 1.06
N GLU A 234 -26.78 22.75 1.13
CA GLU A 234 -27.60 22.23 0.01
C GLU A 234 -28.71 23.19 -0.40
N ASN A 235 -29.39 23.83 0.57
CA ASN A 235 -30.40 24.83 0.26
C ASN A 235 -29.81 26.05 -0.45
N ALA A 236 -28.62 26.51 -0.04
CA ALA A 236 -27.92 27.60 -0.71
C ALA A 236 -27.48 27.20 -2.13
N LEU A 237 -27.04 25.96 -2.33
CA LEU A 237 -26.67 25.41 -3.64
C LEU A 237 -27.84 25.39 -4.62
N LEU A 238 -29.04 24.99 -4.17
CA LEU A 238 -30.25 24.96 -5.01
C LEU A 238 -30.66 26.35 -5.51
N GLN A 239 -30.30 27.39 -4.76
CA GLN A 239 -30.58 28.79 -5.12
C GLN A 239 -29.48 29.41 -5.99
N HIS A 240 -28.37 28.69 -6.23
CA HIS A 240 -27.24 29.18 -7.01
C HIS A 240 -27.51 29.09 -8.52
N ALA A 241 -27.17 30.15 -9.26
CA ALA A 241 -27.48 30.29 -10.69
C ALA A 241 -26.83 29.21 -11.59
N ASP A 242 -25.70 28.65 -11.16
CA ASP A 242 -24.90 27.64 -11.90
C ASP A 242 -25.18 26.19 -11.47
N SER A 243 -26.41 25.87 -11.06
CA SER A 243 -26.79 24.55 -10.55
C SER A 243 -26.45 23.37 -11.48
N CYS A 244 -26.32 23.61 -12.79
CA CYS A 244 -25.91 22.62 -13.78
C CYS A 244 -24.45 22.14 -13.63
N ARG A 245 -23.55 22.93 -13.02
CA ARG A 245 -22.14 22.54 -12.74
C ARG A 245 -21.97 21.73 -11.43
N LEU A 246 -23.05 21.54 -10.68
CA LEU A 246 -23.05 20.87 -9.37
C LEU A 246 -23.20 19.35 -9.44
N THR A 247 -23.43 18.78 -10.62
CA THR A 247 -23.61 17.32 -10.79
C THR A 247 -22.42 16.49 -10.31
N GLU A 248 -21.23 17.09 -10.22
CA GLU A 248 -20.03 16.46 -9.70
C GLU A 248 -19.74 16.77 -8.21
N LEU A 249 -20.42 17.74 -7.61
CA LEU A 249 -20.23 18.09 -6.21
C LEU A 249 -21.02 17.10 -5.35
N SER A 250 -20.30 16.30 -4.57
CA SER A 250 -20.94 15.38 -3.65
C SER A 250 -20.14 15.33 -2.35
N LEU A 251 -20.80 15.75 -1.27
CA LEU A 251 -20.35 15.59 0.09
C LEU A 251 -21.28 14.61 0.81
N VAL A 252 -20.75 13.92 1.82
CA VAL A 252 -21.49 12.94 2.62
C VAL A 252 -21.48 13.40 4.07
N ALA A 253 -22.67 13.70 4.62
CA ALA A 253 -22.88 14.20 5.98
C ALA A 253 -23.52 13.14 6.90
N ASP A 254 -22.96 11.93 6.91
CA ASP A 254 -23.50 10.73 7.57
C ASP A 254 -23.07 10.53 9.04
N GLY A 255 -22.33 11.47 9.64
CA GLY A 255 -21.88 11.35 11.03
C GLY A 255 -20.93 10.19 11.29
N ASN A 256 -20.05 9.87 10.33
CA ASN A 256 -19.01 8.87 10.44
C ASN A 256 -17.94 9.30 11.48
N ASP A 257 -18.32 9.22 12.75
CA ASP A 257 -17.50 9.53 13.92
C ASP A 257 -16.35 8.51 14.02
N PRO A 258 -15.07 8.94 13.98
CA PRO A 258 -13.92 8.05 14.16
C PRO A 258 -13.90 7.32 15.50
N ALA A 259 -14.64 7.78 16.52
CA ALA A 259 -14.79 7.09 17.80
C ALA A 259 -15.70 5.85 17.72
N ASN A 260 -16.45 5.68 16.62
CA ASN A 260 -17.32 4.54 16.41
C ASN A 260 -16.62 3.49 15.53
N GLU A 261 -16.02 2.47 16.17
CA GLU A 261 -15.26 1.42 15.48
C GLU A 261 -16.09 0.58 14.49
N GLU A 262 -17.42 0.64 14.56
CA GLU A 262 -18.34 -0.06 13.63
C GLU A 262 -18.61 0.72 12.33
N MET A 263 -18.15 1.96 12.21
CA MET A 263 -18.48 2.86 11.09
C MET A 263 -17.47 2.83 9.92
N PHE A 264 -17.96 3.24 8.75
CA PHE A 264 -17.40 3.00 7.41
C PHE A 264 -15.99 3.54 7.14
N SER A 265 -15.45 4.45 7.97
CA SER A 265 -14.03 4.87 7.92
C SER A 265 -13.51 4.98 9.35
N PRO A 266 -12.51 4.16 9.77
CA PRO A 266 -11.95 4.17 11.13
C PRO A 266 -11.19 5.46 11.48
N THR A 267 -11.15 6.43 10.56
CA THR A 267 -10.47 7.71 10.77
C THR A 267 -11.38 8.93 10.65
N GLY A 268 -12.65 8.77 10.28
CA GLY A 268 -13.55 9.91 10.04
C GLY A 268 -13.26 10.69 8.76
N ARG A 269 -12.08 10.50 8.17
CA ARG A 269 -11.59 11.21 6.98
C ARG A 269 -12.35 10.82 5.73
N ARG A 270 -12.66 11.81 4.92
CA ARG A 270 -13.30 11.66 3.60
C ARG A 270 -12.59 12.50 2.54
N SER A 271 -12.83 12.12 1.29
CA SER A 271 -12.46 12.88 0.11
C SER A 271 -13.38 12.49 -1.05
N PRO A 272 -13.49 13.31 -2.11
CA PRO A 272 -14.20 12.93 -3.34
C PRO A 272 -13.72 11.61 -3.95
N TRP A 273 -12.43 11.26 -3.79
CA TRP A 273 -11.91 9.95 -4.18
C TRP A 273 -12.49 8.86 -3.28
N TYR A 274 -12.39 9.03 -1.96
CA TYR A 274 -12.88 8.06 -0.99
C TYR A 274 -14.38 7.77 -1.14
N ASP A 275 -15.21 8.81 -1.34
CA ASP A 275 -16.65 8.64 -1.50
C ASP A 275 -17.00 7.92 -2.81
N ARG A 276 -16.24 8.17 -3.88
CA ARG A 276 -16.38 7.43 -5.15
C ARG A 276 -16.04 5.96 -4.97
N GLU A 277 -14.97 5.66 -4.24
CA GLU A 277 -14.64 4.29 -3.89
C GLU A 277 -15.71 3.64 -3.03
N CYS A 278 -16.30 4.40 -2.10
CA CYS A 278 -17.35 3.92 -1.22
C CYS A 278 -18.61 3.44 -1.95
N ARG A 279 -18.94 4.11 -3.08
CA ARG A 279 -20.11 3.79 -3.91
C ARG A 279 -19.93 2.55 -4.78
N ARG A 280 -18.69 2.21 -5.15
CA ARG A 280 -18.41 1.13 -6.11
C ARG A 280 -17.98 -0.20 -5.48
N ARG A 281 -17.80 -0.23 -4.16
CA ARG A 281 -17.21 -1.36 -3.42
C ARG A 281 -18.15 -1.87 -2.33
N SER A 282 -18.09 -3.19 -2.08
CA SER A 282 -18.76 -3.79 -0.92
C SER A 282 -18.09 -3.35 0.40
N ALA A 283 -18.80 -3.48 1.52
CA ALA A 283 -18.25 -3.12 2.84
C ALA A 283 -16.93 -3.84 3.13
N ARG A 284 -16.85 -5.14 2.86
CA ARG A 284 -15.64 -5.94 3.04
C ARG A 284 -14.49 -5.50 2.14
N ASP A 285 -14.78 -5.18 0.88
CA ASP A 285 -13.77 -4.71 -0.07
C ASP A 285 -13.17 -3.37 0.37
N LYS A 286 -13.99 -2.47 0.92
CA LYS A 286 -13.55 -1.19 1.51
C LYS A 286 -12.68 -1.40 2.74
N ALA A 287 -13.16 -2.20 3.69
CA ALA A 287 -12.42 -2.57 4.88
C ALA A 287 -11.03 -3.13 4.55
N THR A 288 -10.97 -3.99 3.53
CA THR A 288 -9.74 -4.64 3.08
C THR A 288 -8.81 -3.70 2.31
N ASN A 289 -9.33 -3.05 1.27
CA ASN A 289 -8.50 -2.38 0.26
C ASN A 289 -8.37 -0.87 0.48
N ILE A 290 -9.11 -0.27 1.41
CA ILE A 290 -9.09 1.18 1.64
C ILE A 290 -8.82 1.47 3.10
N ASP A 291 -9.64 0.93 4.00
CA ASP A 291 -9.69 1.40 5.39
C ASP A 291 -8.66 0.75 6.31
N ILE A 292 -8.00 -0.29 5.83
CA ILE A 292 -7.08 -1.11 6.62
C ILE A 292 -7.79 -1.68 7.88
N ASN A 293 -9.06 -2.05 7.74
CA ASN A 293 -9.89 -2.52 8.85
C ASN A 293 -9.88 -4.06 8.90
N TYR A 294 -9.08 -4.62 9.82
CA TYR A 294 -8.95 -6.07 10.01
C TYR A 294 -10.23 -6.76 10.52
N VAL A 295 -11.11 -6.02 11.22
CA VAL A 295 -12.40 -6.56 11.69
C VAL A 295 -13.34 -6.70 10.52
N GLY A 296 -13.52 -5.62 9.75
CA GLY A 296 -14.39 -5.62 8.56
C GLY A 296 -13.86 -6.43 7.38
N ALA A 297 -12.55 -6.70 7.32
CA ALA A 297 -11.94 -7.53 6.29
C ALA A 297 -12.10 -9.04 6.55
N GLY A 298 -12.24 -9.42 7.83
CA GLY A 298 -12.38 -10.82 8.26
C GLY A 298 -13.63 -11.48 7.69
N ASP A 299 -13.54 -12.76 7.34
CA ASP A 299 -14.74 -13.56 7.12
C ASP A 299 -15.45 -13.78 8.46
N VAL A 300 -16.73 -13.44 8.53
CA VAL A 300 -17.65 -13.87 9.62
C VAL A 300 -18.01 -15.36 9.50
N VAL A 301 -17.36 -16.11 8.62
CA VAL A 301 -17.66 -17.52 8.39
C VAL A 301 -16.82 -18.35 9.37
N PHE A 302 -17.39 -18.58 10.57
CA PHE A 302 -17.13 -19.81 11.30
C PHE A 302 -17.48 -20.96 10.35
N ASN A 303 -16.48 -21.54 9.70
CA ASN A 303 -16.69 -22.78 8.97
C ASN A 303 -16.70 -23.90 10.03
N PRO A 304 -17.82 -24.60 10.27
CA PRO A 304 -17.88 -25.72 11.20
C PRO A 304 -16.98 -26.88 10.78
#